data_AF-A0A4V1ERM7-F1
#
_entry.id   AF-A0A4V1ERM7-F1
#
_cell.length_a   1.000
_cell.length_b   1.000
_cell.length_c   1.000
_cell.angle_alpha   90.00
_cell.angle_beta   90.00
_cell.angle_gamma   90.00
#
_symmetry.space_group_name_H-M   'P 1'
#
loop_
_entity.id
_entity.type
_entity.pdbx_description
1 polymer ?
#
loop_
_entity_poly.entity_id
_entity_poly.type
_entity_poly.pdbx_seq_one_letter_code
_entity_poly.pdbx_strand_id
1 'polypeptide(L)' 'MEQVLTAPEVIETDPVDPDLEHRLARIAEFVNRVLRVIVNAKKRPPHVVTAFFDRRRTTQ' A
#
# COMPACT_ATOMS: atom_id res chain seq x y z
N MET A 1 6.17 -7.02 -4.03
CA MET A 1 4.93 -6.33 -4.49
C MET A 1 3.69 -7.17 -4.21
N GLU A 2 3.71 -8.47 -4.55
CA GLU A 2 2.58 -9.39 -4.36
C GLU A 2 2.09 -9.51 -2.90
N GLN A 3 3.00 -9.53 -1.92
CA GLN A 3 2.65 -9.58 -0.50
C GLN A 3 1.84 -8.37 -0.01
N VAL A 4 2.03 -7.18 -0.57
CA VAL A 4 1.29 -5.96 -0.15
C VAL A 4 -0.16 -6.02 -0.63
N LEU A 5 -0.40 -6.73 -1.73
CA LEU A 5 -1.72 -6.92 -2.29
C LEU A 5 -2.50 -8.04 -1.59
N THR A 6 -1.81 -9.07 -1.09
CA THR A 6 -2.46 -10.24 -0.46
C THR A 6 -2.47 -10.21 1.08
N ALA A 7 -1.45 -9.63 1.71
CA ALA A 7 -1.28 -9.55 3.16
C ALA A 7 -0.62 -8.22 3.58
N PRO A 8 -1.29 -7.06 3.39
CA PRO A 8 -0.79 -5.79 3.89
C PRO A 8 -0.71 -5.78 5.42
N GLU A 9 0.33 -5.15 5.96
CA GLU A 9 0.45 -4.96 7.42
C GLU A 9 -0.53 -3.90 7.92
N VAL A 10 -0.81 -2.89 7.11
CA VAL A 10 -1.77 -1.82 7.43
C VAL A 10 -2.64 -1.54 6.21
N ILE A 11 -3.94 -1.43 6.44
CA ILE A 11 -4.91 -0.94 5.46
C ILE A 11 -5.49 0.35 6.01
N GLU A 12 -5.40 1.42 5.24
CA GLU A 12 -6.03 2.70 5.53
C GLU A 12 -6.95 3.07 4.36
N THR A 13 -8.11 3.66 4.63
CA THR A 13 -8.93 4.26 3.58
C THR A 13 -8.32 5.58 3.12
N ASP A 14 -8.41 5.91 1.84
CA ASP A 14 -7.99 7.22 1.38
C ASP A 14 -8.92 8.31 1.97
N PRO A 15 -8.37 9.41 2.50
CA PRO A 15 -9.16 10.47 3.15
C PRO A 15 -9.98 11.32 2.15
N VAL A 16 -9.69 11.23 0.86
CA VAL A 16 -10.36 11.98 -0.22
C VAL A 16 -11.32 11.08 -0.99
N ASP A 17 -10.91 9.84 -1.29
CA ASP A 17 -11.69 8.88 -2.07
C ASP A 17 -11.96 7.58 -1.27
N PRO A 18 -13.19 7.38 -0.76
CA PRO A 18 -13.52 6.20 0.04
C PRO A 18 -13.49 4.88 -0.74
N ASP A 19 -13.40 4.91 -2.08
CA ASP A 19 -13.26 3.70 -2.91
C ASP A 19 -11.80 3.25 -3.06
N LEU A 20 -10.85 4.06 -2.57
CA LEU A 20 -9.43 3.75 -2.56
C LEU A 20 -8.96 3.25 -1.19
N GLU A 21 -8.18 2.18 -1.22
CA GLU A 21 -7.51 1.61 -0.07
C GLU A 21 -5.99 1.80 -0.20
N HIS A 22 -5.38 2.31 0.86
CA HIS A 22 -3.95 2.39 1.05
C HIS A 22 -3.48 1.15 1.78
N ARG A 23 -2.84 0.25 1.05
CA ARG A 23 -2.23 -0.97 1.57
C ARG A 23 -0.75 -0.71 1.80
N LEU A 24 -0.31 -0.79 3.04
CA LEU A 24 1.09 -0.60 3.42
C LEU A 24 1.67 -1.94 3.86
N ALA A 25 2.86 -2.25 3.39
CA ALA A 25 3.67 -3.32 3.94
C ALA A 25 5.16 -2.95 3.85
N ARG A 26 5.92 -3.38 4.84
CA ARG A 26 7.37 -3.33 4.86
C ARG A 26 7.91 -4.37 3.90
N ILE A 27 8.86 -3.95 3.09
CA ILE A 27 9.60 -4.87 2.24
C ILE A 27 10.98 -5.03 2.87
N ALA A 28 11.22 -6.19 3.48
CA ALA A 28 12.48 -6.50 4.17
C ALA A 28 13.69 -6.35 3.21
N GLU A 29 13.51 -6.72 1.94
CA GLU A 29 14.53 -6.66 0.89
C GLU A 29 14.97 -5.23 0.52
N PHE A 30 14.18 -4.20 0.86
CA PHE A 30 14.48 -2.80 0.55
C PHE A 30 14.83 -1.99 1.80
N VAL A 31 15.73 -2.51 2.64
CA VAL A 31 16.20 -1.80 3.86
C VAL A 31 15.01 -1.46 4.78
N ASN A 32 14.07 -2.39 4.96
CA ASN A 32 12.85 -2.19 5.75
C ASN A 32 11.99 -0.99 5.32
N ARG A 33 12.06 -0.57 4.05
CA ARG A 33 11.19 0.50 3.54
C ARG A 33 9.74 0.03 3.49
N VAL A 34 8.84 0.96 3.81
CA VAL A 34 7.40 0.76 3.71
C VAL A 34 6.99 1.03 2.26
N LEU A 35 6.44 0.04 1.59
CA LEU A 35 5.77 0.22 0.30
C LEU A 35 4.29 0.52 0.56
N ARG A 36 3.83 1.67 0.07
CA ARG A 36 2.42 2.06 0.07
C ARG A 36 1.85 1.82 -1.33
N VAL A 37 0.79 1.02 -1.39
CA VAL A 37 0.07 0.67 -2.62
C VAL A 37 -1.36 1.15 -2.47
N ILE A 38 -1.77 2.04 -3.38
CA ILE A 38 -3.14 2.53 -3.45
C ILE A 38 -3.88 1.66 -4.45
N VAL A 39 -4.95 1.01 -4.01
CA VAL A 39 -5.78 0.16 -4.84
C VAL A 39 -7.24 0.60 -4.79
N ASN A 40 -7.93 0.54 -5.92
CA ASN A 40 -9.38 0.61 -5.94
C ASN A 40 -9.93 -0.81 -5.71
N ALA A 41 -10.43 -1.05 -4.51
CA ALA A 41 -10.93 -2.36 -4.09
C ALA A 41 -12.36 -2.64 -4.57
N LYS A 42 -13.09 -1.63 -5.03
CA LYS A 42 -14.43 -1.77 -5.60
C LYS A 42 -14.41 -2.41 -6.99
N LYS A 43 -13.32 -2.28 -7.73
CA LYS A 43 -13.14 -2.95 -9.02
C LYS A 43 -12.82 -4.44 -8.85
N ARG A 44 -13.30 -5.26 -9.79
CA ARG A 44 -13.02 -6.69 -9.88
C ARG A 44 -12.41 -6.98 -11.27
N PRO A 45 -11.12 -7.32 -11.37
CA PRO A 45 -10.14 -7.43 -10.28
C PRO A 45 -9.77 -6.07 -9.65
N PRO A 46 -9.24 -6.06 -8.40
CA PRO A 46 -8.76 -4.83 -7.75
C PRO A 46 -7.75 -4.10 -8.63
N HIS A 47 -7.92 -2.79 -8.81
CA HIS A 47 -7.08 -2.01 -9.69
C HIS A 47 -6.02 -1.24 -8.89
N VAL A 48 -4.74 -1.50 -9.17
CA VAL A 48 -3.64 -0.75 -8.55
C VAL A 48 -3.57 0.62 -9.20
N VAL A 49 -3.84 1.67 -8.41
CA VAL A 49 -3.80 3.06 -8.87
C VAL A 49 -2.36 3.57 -8.86
N THR A 50 -1.64 3.34 -7.75
CA THR A 50 -0.23 3.74 -7.63
C THR A 50 0.47 2.93 -6.54
N ALA A 51 1.79 2.81 -6.65
CA ALA A 51 2.64 2.16 -5.66
C ALA A 51 3.94 2.94 -5.50
N PHE A 52 4.30 3.30 -4.27
CA PHE A 52 5.51 4.06 -3.98
C PHE A 52 6.06 3.76 -2.59
N PHE A 53 7.36 3.97 -2.40
CA PHE A 53 7.97 3.87 -1.08
C PHE A 53 7.59 5.08 -0.22
N ASP A 54 7.00 4.84 0.93
CA ASP A 54 6.68 5.87 1.89
C ASP A 54 7.97 6.36 2.57
N ARG A 55 8.37 7.59 2.26
CA ARG A 55 9.59 8.21 2.80
C ARG A 55 9.39 8.81 4.19
N ARG A 56 8.15 8.90 4.69
CA ARG A 56 7.84 9.48 6.01
C ARG A 56 8.08 8.47 7.13
N ARG A 57 7.94 7.17 6.85
CA ARG A 57 8.30 6.07 7.76
C ARG A 57 9.66 5.45 7.44
N THR A 58 10.66 6.29 7.13
CA THR A 58 12.05 5.81 7.18
C THR A 58 12.41 5.72 8.66
N THR A 59 12.33 4.52 9.25
CA THR A 59 12.85 4.29 10.60
C THR A 59 14.33 4.67 10.61
N GLN A 60 14.64 5.77 11.28
CA GLN A 60 15.98 6.03 11.81
C GLN A 60 16.30 5.03 12.91
#